data_AF-A0A087UI58-F1
#
_entry.id   AF-A0A087UI58-F1
#
_cell.length_a   1.000
_cell.length_b   1.000
_cell.length_c   1.000
_cell.angle_alpha   90.00
_cell.angle_beta   90.00
_cell.angle_gamma   90.00
#
_symmetry.space_group_name_H-M   'P 1'
#
loop_
_entity.id
_entity.type
_entity.pdbx_description
1 polymer ?
#
loop_
_entity_poly.entity_id
_entity_poly.type
_entity_poly.pdbx_seq_one_letter_code
_entity_poly.pdbx_strand_id
1 'polypeptide(L)' 'MNPMVPGLTGGKMSSSLEDSKIDLLDSPATVKKKLKKAFCEPGNLEENGVLAFVKYV' A
#
# COMPACT_ATOMS: atom_id res chain seq x y z
N MET A 1 17.18 -7.31 -9.18
CA MET A 1 15.93 -7.93 -8.68
C MET A 1 15.02 -6.80 -8.26
N ASN A 2 13.79 -6.74 -8.78
CA ASN A 2 12.90 -5.62 -8.50
C ASN A 2 12.38 -5.75 -7.05
N PRO A 3 12.44 -4.69 -6.23
CA PRO A 3 11.94 -4.73 -4.87
C PRO A 3 10.42 -4.96 -4.90
N MET A 4 9.94 -5.93 -4.12
CA MET A 4 8.50 -6.12 -3.94
C MET A 4 7.94 -4.98 -3.10
N VAL A 5 6.87 -4.35 -3.57
CA VAL A 5 6.15 -3.32 -2.81
C VAL A 5 5.29 -4.01 -1.75
N PRO A 6 5.45 -3.67 -0.45
CA PRO A 6 4.59 -4.17 0.61
C PRO A 6 3.14 -3.73 0.42
N GLY A 7 2.22 -4.52 0.97
CA GLY A 7 0.80 -4.19 0.96
C GLY A 7 0.51 -2.93 1.78
N LEU A 8 -0.57 -2.23 1.44
CA LEU A 8 -1.01 -1.03 2.16
C LEU A 8 -1.30 -1.30 3.64
N THR A 9 -1.71 -2.51 4.00
CA THR A 9 -2.06 -2.91 5.37
C THR A 9 -0.92 -3.61 6.12
N GLY A 10 0.31 -3.56 5.60
CA GLY A 10 1.44 -4.37 6.10
C GLY A 10 1.50 -5.74 5.43
N GLY A 11 2.69 -6.36 5.41
CA GLY A 11 2.93 -7.66 4.76
C GLY A 11 2.90 -7.63 3.22
N LYS A 12 2.44 -8.72 2.60
CA LYS A 12 2.40 -8.89 1.14
C LYS A 12 1.17 -8.22 0.52
N MET A 13 1.38 -7.44 -0.54
CA MET A 13 0.31 -6.99 -1.42
C MET A 13 -0.33 -8.20 -2.12
N SER A 14 -1.64 -8.40 -1.96
CA SER A 14 -2.36 -9.55 -2.53
C SER A 14 -3.68 -9.12 -3.15
N SER A 15 -4.02 -9.70 -4.31
CA SER A 15 -5.33 -9.48 -4.93
C SER A 15 -6.49 -10.10 -4.15
N SER A 16 -6.21 -10.98 -3.18
CA SER A 16 -7.23 -11.57 -2.30
C SER A 16 -7.70 -10.62 -1.20
N LEU A 17 -6.92 -9.57 -0.90
CA LEU A 17 -7.26 -8.55 0.10
C LEU A 17 -7.38 -7.21 -0.62
N GLU A 18 -8.61 -6.80 -0.90
CA GLU A 18 -8.90 -5.57 -1.68
C GLU A 18 -8.28 -4.31 -1.06
N ASP A 19 -8.26 -4.22 0.28
CA ASP A 19 -7.68 -3.09 1.01
C ASP A 19 -6.13 -3.10 1.01
N SER A 20 -5.49 -4.22 0.62
CA SER A 20 -4.02 -4.37 0.65
C SER A 20 -3.30 -3.86 -0.61
N LYS A 21 -4.03 -3.62 -1.71
CA LYS A 21 -3.48 -3.17 -3.00
C LYS A 21 -4.19 -1.92 -3.55
N ILE A 22 -3.45 -1.09 -4.26
CA ILE A 22 -4.00 -0.04 -5.13
C ILE A 22 -4.01 -0.60 -6.55
N ASP A 23 -5.18 -0.66 -7.16
CA ASP A 23 -5.35 -1.14 -8.52
C ASP A 23 -5.29 0.02 -9.52
N LEU A 24 -4.89 -0.25 -10.77
CA LEU A 24 -4.80 0.76 -11.83
C LEU A 24 -6.18 1.34 -12.18
N LEU A 25 -7.23 0.56 -11.95
CA LEU A 25 -8.61 0.94 -12.21
C LEU A 25 -9.33 1.47 -10.95
N ASP A 26 -8.62 1.66 -9.83
CA ASP A 26 -9.22 2.23 -8.63
C ASP A 26 -9.64 3.69 -8.86
N SER A 27 -10.88 4.01 -8.49
CA SER A 27 -11.35 5.39 -8.51
C SER A 27 -10.59 6.24 -7.47
N PRO A 28 -10.50 7.57 -7.66
CA PRO A 28 -9.86 8.46 -6.68
C PRO A 28 -10.47 8.36 -5.26
N ALA A 29 -11.77 8.07 -5.17
CA ALA A 29 -12.44 7.87 -3.89
C ALA A 29 -11.99 6.57 -3.20
N THR A 30 -11.84 5.49 -3.98
CA THR A 30 -11.34 4.20 -3.50
C THR A 30 -9.90 4.31 -3.02
N VAL A 31 -9.02 4.96 -3.80
CA VAL A 31 -7.62 5.19 -3.42
C VAL A 31 -7.53 5.95 -2.09
N LYS A 32 -8.30 7.03 -1.93
CA LYS A 32 -8.35 7.79 -0.66
C LYS A 32 -8.82 6.94 0.51
N LYS A 33 -9.83 6.08 0.31
CA LYS A 33 -10.35 5.18 1.35
C LYS A 33 -9.29 4.15 1.77
N LYS A 34 -8.58 3.57 0.80
CA LYS A 34 -7.50 2.59 1.05
C LYS A 34 -6.31 3.23 1.76
N LEU A 35 -5.85 4.39 1.31
CA LEU A 35 -4.77 5.15 1.97
C LEU A 35 -5.09 5.51 3.42
N LYS A 36 -6.35 5.87 3.73
CA LYS A 36 -6.77 6.15 5.11
C LYS A 36 -6.72 4.94 6.03
N LYS A 37 -6.86 3.73 5.49
CA LYS A 37 -6.76 2.47 6.24
C LYS A 37 -5.35 1.88 6.22
N ALA A 38 -4.43 2.48 5.47
CA ALA A 38 -3.11 1.95 5.29
C ALA A 38 -2.32 2.02 6.60
N PHE A 39 -1.45 1.04 6.80
CA PHE A 39 -0.52 1.00 7.90
C PHE A 39 0.61 2.01 7.64
N CYS A 40 0.70 3.01 8.52
CA CYS A 40 1.68 4.08 8.44
C CYS A 40 1.97 4.65 9.84
N GLU A 41 2.57 3.83 10.70
CA GLU A 41 2.97 4.27 12.04
C GLU A 41 4.17 5.24 12.00
N PRO A 42 4.18 6.28 12.85
CA PRO A 42 5.29 7.23 12.92
C PRO A 42 6.61 6.53 13.25
N GLY A 43 7.65 6.80 12.45
CA GLY A 43 8.98 6.22 12.66
C GLY A 43 9.14 4.78 12.14
N ASN A 44 8.08 4.14 11.64
CA ASN A 44 8.20 2.82 11.05
C ASN A 44 8.54 2.89 9.55
N LEU A 45 9.74 2.43 9.21
CA LEU A 45 10.25 2.32 7.84
C LEU A 45 10.05 0.91 7.25
N GLU A 46 9.76 -0.08 8.09
CA GLU A 46 9.60 -1.48 7.71
C GLU A 46 8.12 -1.81 7.51
N GLU A 47 7.80 -2.62 6.50
CA GLU A 47 6.42 -3.00 6.13
C GLU A 47 5.46 -1.83 5.84
N ASN A 48 6.01 -0.63 5.59
CA ASN A 48 5.22 0.56 5.27
C ASN A 48 4.90 0.61 3.76
N GLY A 49 3.72 0.11 3.40
CA GLY A 49 3.19 0.15 2.03
C GLY A 49 3.19 1.56 1.44
N VAL A 50 2.79 2.57 2.23
CA VAL A 50 2.70 3.96 1.76
C VAL A 50 4.07 4.51 1.38
N LEU A 51 5.07 4.32 2.25
CA LEU A 51 6.44 4.79 2.00
C LEU A 51 7.06 4.08 0.79
N ALA A 52 6.79 2.79 0.61
CA ALA A 52 7.27 2.04 -0.54
C ALA A 52 6.64 2.53 -1.86
N PHE A 53 5.34 2.88 -1.86
CA PHE A 53 4.72 3.51 -3.02
C PHE A 53 5.43 4.81 -3.40
N VAL A 54 5.72 5.69 -2.44
CA VAL A 54 6.44 6.97 -2.71
C VAL A 54 7.85 6.74 -3.26
N LYS A 55 8.50 5.62 -2.90
CA LYS A 55 9.88 5.32 -3.32
C LYS A 55 9.97 4.67 -4.71
N TYR A 56 8.96 3.92 -5.12
CA TYR A 56 9.05 3.04 -6.29
C TYR A 56 7.99 3.26 -7.38
N VAL A 57 6.96 4.07 -7.13
CA VAL A 57 5.87 4.38 -8.07
C VAL A 57 5.89 5.87 -8.38
#